data_AF-A0A1C3N6Q7-F1
#
_entry.id   AF-A0A1C3N6Q7-F1
#
_cell.length_a   1.000
_cell.length_b   1.000
_cell.length_c   1.000
_cell.angle_alpha   90.00
_cell.angle_beta   90.00
_cell.angle_gamma   90.00
#
_symmetry.space_group_name_H-M   'P 1'
#
loop_
_entity.id
_entity.type
_entity.pdbx_description
1 polymer ?
#
loop_
_entity_poly.entity_id
_entity_poly.type
_entity_poly.pdbx_seq_one_letter_code
_entity_poly.pdbx_strand_id
1 'polypeptide(L)'
;MTIRTQEEIVTRIWALRADRGDIFGFREEVLVEALDLDHARQVIAPRHPSEWTQRVDHETYARDYLRFAIGKILDHRSNSASRSVDKLSELAWLLGRDDIVAAMDHPGYPMYGAPKVKAFADGFAWPFLDDLDGDDRLALARMTEGQQCDPQGCERGCAD
;
A
#
# COMPACT_ATOMS: atom_id res chain seq x y z
N MET A 1 2.85 -2.29 18.37
CA MET A 1 1.88 -1.79 17.38
C MET A 1 0.51 -2.25 17.81
N THR A 2 -0.48 -1.38 17.78
CA THR A 2 -1.86 -1.73 18.14
C THR A 2 -2.68 -1.72 16.88
N ILE A 3 -3.18 -2.89 16.49
CA ILE A 3 -4.08 -3.03 15.34
C ILE A 3 -5.37 -2.25 15.60
N ARG A 4 -5.94 -1.64 14.56
CA ARG A 4 -7.24 -0.98 14.64
C ARG A 4 -8.33 -1.94 15.06
N THR A 5 -9.22 -1.43 15.89
CA THR A 5 -10.43 -2.15 16.31
C THR A 5 -11.39 -2.34 15.13
N GLN A 6 -12.27 -3.31 15.26
CA GLN A 6 -13.28 -3.61 14.23
C GLN A 6 -14.19 -2.40 13.99
N GLU A 7 -14.54 -1.68 15.06
CA GLU A 7 -15.36 -0.46 15.01
C GLU A 7 -14.64 0.70 14.31
N GLU A 8 -13.34 0.87 14.53
CA GLU A 8 -12.52 1.86 13.81
C GLU A 8 -12.46 1.52 12.32
N ILE A 9 -12.27 0.25 11.98
CA ILE A 9 -12.19 -0.22 10.59
C ILE A 9 -13.52 0.05 9.86
N VAL A 10 -14.66 -0.32 10.47
CA VAL A 10 -16.00 -0.05 9.91
C VAL A 10 -16.22 1.45 9.71
N THR A 11 -15.88 2.26 10.71
CA THR A 11 -16.01 3.73 10.64
C THR A 11 -15.21 4.29 9.46
N ARG A 12 -13.99 3.79 9.28
CA ARG A 12 -13.12 4.24 8.18
C ARG A 12 -13.63 3.83 6.80
N ILE A 13 -14.18 2.61 6.64
CA ILE A 13 -14.80 2.18 5.38
C ILE A 13 -15.92 3.14 4.97
N TRP A 14 -16.80 3.50 5.92
CA TRP A 14 -17.87 4.45 5.63
C TRP A 14 -17.35 5.85 5.28
N ALA A 15 -16.29 6.31 5.92
CA ALA A 15 -15.64 7.57 5.57
C ALA A 15 -15.08 7.53 4.13
N LEU A 16 -14.39 6.46 3.73
CA LEU A 16 -13.86 6.28 2.36
C LEU A 16 -14.96 6.35 1.30
N ARG A 17 -16.09 5.70 1.57
CA ARG A 17 -17.27 5.72 0.68
C ARG A 17 -17.91 7.10 0.58
N ALA A 18 -18.00 7.82 1.70
CA ALA A 18 -18.58 9.17 1.74
C ALA A 18 -17.74 10.17 0.95
N ASP A 19 -16.42 10.12 1.11
CA ASP A 19 -15.48 11.07 0.50
C ASP A 19 -15.17 10.74 -0.97
N ARG A 20 -15.59 9.56 -1.46
CA ARG A 20 -15.24 9.01 -2.79
C ARG A 20 -13.72 9.00 -3.05
N GLY A 21 -12.92 8.98 -1.99
CA GLY A 21 -11.46 9.01 -2.06
C GLY A 21 -10.84 7.68 -2.48
N ASP A 22 -11.64 6.61 -2.56
CA ASP A 22 -11.22 5.27 -2.96
C ASP A 22 -12.01 4.81 -4.19
N ILE A 23 -11.83 5.52 -5.31
CA ILE A 23 -12.58 5.32 -6.56
C ILE A 23 -12.52 3.87 -7.06
N PHE A 24 -11.39 3.20 -6.82
CA PHE A 24 -11.15 1.82 -7.27
C PHE A 24 -11.36 0.78 -6.15
N GLY A 25 -11.68 1.19 -4.93
CA GLY A 25 -11.97 0.30 -3.81
C GLY A 25 -10.74 -0.41 -3.22
N PHE A 26 -9.52 0.04 -3.52
CA PHE A 26 -8.30 -0.66 -3.10
C PHE A 26 -8.01 -0.52 -1.61
N ARG A 27 -8.38 0.62 -1.02
CA ARG A 27 -8.23 0.88 0.41
C ARG A 27 -9.32 0.13 1.18
N GLU A 28 -10.55 0.23 0.70
CA GLU A 28 -11.69 -0.51 1.23
C GLU A 28 -11.42 -2.03 1.22
N GLU A 29 -10.84 -2.58 0.16
CA GLU A 29 -10.48 -4.01 0.08
C GLU A 29 -9.61 -4.45 1.27
N VAL A 30 -8.57 -3.68 1.60
CA VAL A 30 -7.68 -3.97 2.74
C VAL A 30 -8.46 -4.03 4.06
N LEU A 31 -9.36 -3.07 4.26
CA LEU A 31 -10.13 -2.91 5.48
C LEU A 31 -11.21 -3.98 5.62
N VAL A 32 -11.95 -4.24 4.55
CA VAL A 32 -13.02 -5.25 4.52
C VAL A 32 -12.44 -6.60 4.89
N GLU A 33 -11.34 -7.01 4.27
CA GLU A 33 -10.70 -8.30 4.55
C GLU A 33 -10.10 -8.42 5.96
N ALA A 34 -9.97 -7.31 6.71
CA ALA A 34 -9.55 -7.33 8.11
C ALA A 34 -10.71 -7.53 9.10
N LEU A 35 -11.96 -7.42 8.63
CA LEU A 35 -13.13 -7.54 9.47
C LEU A 35 -13.44 -8.99 9.86
N ASP A 36 -13.92 -9.19 11.07
CA ASP A 36 -14.66 -10.40 11.41
C ASP A 36 -15.99 -10.44 10.65
N LEU A 37 -16.67 -11.59 10.66
CA LEU A 37 -17.90 -11.76 9.89
C LEU A 37 -19.02 -10.81 10.31
N ASP A 38 -19.13 -10.48 11.60
CA ASP A 38 -20.23 -9.67 12.11
C ASP A 38 -20.06 -8.21 11.71
N HIS A 39 -18.83 -7.70 11.70
CA HIS A 39 -18.52 -6.37 11.20
C HIS A 39 -18.50 -6.30 9.68
N ALA A 40 -18.01 -7.33 8.99
CA ALA A 40 -18.04 -7.41 7.54
C ALA A 40 -19.47 -7.28 7.00
N ARG A 41 -20.44 -7.93 7.65
CA ARG A 41 -21.88 -7.83 7.32
C ARG A 41 -22.46 -6.41 7.38
N GLN A 42 -21.81 -5.50 8.11
CA GLN A 42 -22.26 -4.11 8.18
C GLN A 42 -21.92 -3.34 6.90
N VAL A 43 -20.83 -3.73 6.22
CA VAL A 43 -20.30 -2.99 5.07
C VAL A 43 -20.46 -3.72 3.75
N ILE A 44 -20.54 -5.05 3.78
CA ILE A 44 -20.77 -5.92 2.62
C ILE A 44 -21.88 -6.94 2.93
N ALA A 45 -22.53 -7.47 1.90
CA ALA A 45 -23.52 -8.53 2.02
C ALA A 45 -22.93 -9.87 1.51
N PRO A 46 -22.16 -10.61 2.33
CA PRO A 46 -21.67 -11.93 1.91
C PRO A 46 -22.86 -12.85 1.65
N ARG A 47 -22.84 -13.60 0.53
CA ARG A 47 -23.94 -14.51 0.17
C ARG A 47 -24.02 -15.68 1.14
N HIS A 48 -22.88 -16.20 1.60
CA HIS A 48 -22.80 -17.24 2.61
C HIS A 48 -21.69 -16.98 3.65
N PRO A 49 -21.93 -17.29 4.95
CA PRO A 49 -20.90 -17.17 5.99
C PRO A 49 -19.60 -17.93 5.69
N SER A 50 -19.71 -19.08 5.03
CA SER A 50 -18.57 -19.94 4.67
C SER A 50 -17.67 -19.36 3.57
N GLU A 51 -18.12 -18.32 2.86
CA GLU A 51 -17.31 -17.61 1.86
C GLU A 51 -16.42 -16.53 2.51
N TRP A 52 -16.64 -16.22 3.79
CA TRP A 52 -15.87 -15.20 4.49
C TRP A 52 -14.57 -15.76 5.03
N THR A 53 -13.46 -15.16 4.62
CA THR A 53 -12.13 -15.42 5.18
C THR A 53 -11.56 -14.11 5.68
N GLN A 54 -11.48 -13.97 7.00
CA GLN A 54 -10.80 -12.83 7.62
C GLN A 54 -9.29 -13.01 7.50
N ARG A 55 -8.60 -11.94 7.12
CA ARG A 55 -7.15 -11.83 7.28
C ARG A 55 -6.84 -11.46 8.72
N VAL A 56 -6.04 -12.28 9.40
CA VAL A 56 -5.61 -12.03 10.78
C VAL A 56 -4.14 -11.62 10.89
N ASP A 57 -3.28 -12.08 9.96
CA ASP A 57 -1.86 -11.73 9.94
C ASP A 57 -1.61 -10.54 8.98
N HIS A 58 -1.91 -9.34 9.48
CA HIS A 58 -1.78 -8.11 8.72
C HIS A 58 -0.32 -7.70 8.49
N GLU A 59 0.57 -7.98 9.43
CA GLU A 59 1.97 -7.58 9.34
C GLU A 59 2.69 -8.39 8.26
N THR A 60 2.54 -9.73 8.26
CA THR A 60 3.12 -10.59 7.23
C THR A 60 2.55 -10.23 5.85
N TYR A 61 1.23 -10.05 5.76
CA TYR A 61 0.61 -9.63 4.50
C TYR A 61 1.18 -8.29 4.02
N ALA A 62 1.36 -7.30 4.90
CA ALA A 62 1.93 -6.02 4.54
C ALA A 62 3.38 -6.11 4.07
N ARG A 63 4.19 -6.97 4.69
CA ARG A 63 5.58 -7.22 4.27
C ARG A 63 5.65 -7.88 2.89
N ASP A 64 4.78 -8.86 2.63
CA ASP A 64 4.69 -9.49 1.31
C ASP A 64 4.15 -8.53 0.25
N TYR A 65 3.18 -7.68 0.62
CA TYR A 65 2.64 -6.66 -0.28
C TYR A 65 3.66 -5.57 -0.60
N LEU A 66 4.54 -5.22 0.33
CA LEU A 66 5.66 -4.31 0.09
C LEU A 66 6.60 -4.87 -0.99
N ARG A 67 6.97 -6.15 -0.91
CA ARG A 67 7.79 -6.82 -1.94
C ARG A 67 7.11 -6.81 -3.30
N PHE A 68 5.80 -7.09 -3.32
CA PHE A 68 5.00 -6.98 -4.54
C PHE A 68 5.03 -5.55 -5.11
N ALA A 69 4.84 -4.53 -4.26
CA ALA A 69 4.83 -3.12 -4.66
C ALA A 69 6.17 -2.69 -5.28
N ILE A 70 7.30 -3.07 -4.67
CA ILE A 70 8.65 -2.84 -5.19
C ILE A 70 8.78 -3.40 -6.61
N GLY A 71 8.34 -4.63 -6.84
CA GLY A 71 8.33 -5.22 -8.18
C GLY A 71 7.49 -4.42 -9.18
N LYS A 72 6.34 -3.85 -8.77
CA LYS A 72 5.50 -3.03 -9.67
C LYS A 72 6.08 -1.66 -9.99
N ILE A 73 6.88 -1.10 -9.10
CA ILE A 73 7.67 0.10 -9.35
C ILE A 73 8.74 -0.19 -10.41
N LEU A 74 9.55 -1.24 -10.19
CA LEU A 74 10.62 -1.65 -11.12
C LEU A 74 10.09 -2.07 -12.50
N ASP A 75 8.91 -2.71 -12.54
CA ASP A 75 8.23 -3.07 -13.79
C ASP A 75 7.56 -1.87 -14.50
N HIS A 76 7.61 -0.66 -13.93
CA HIS A 76 7.00 0.54 -14.50
C HIS A 76 5.47 0.41 -14.71
N ARG A 77 4.78 -0.30 -13.81
CA ARG A 77 3.34 -0.60 -13.96
C ARG A 77 2.46 0.42 -13.25
N SER A 78 2.23 1.60 -13.85
CA SER A 78 1.52 2.75 -13.25
C SER A 78 0.28 2.38 -12.43
N ASN A 79 -0.69 1.66 -13.00
CA ASN A 79 -1.92 1.30 -12.29
C ASN A 79 -1.66 0.35 -11.11
N SER A 80 -0.75 -0.60 -11.27
CA SER A 80 -0.43 -1.55 -10.20
C SER A 80 0.37 -0.90 -9.08
N ALA A 81 1.25 0.04 -9.42
CA ALA A 81 2.02 0.82 -8.45
C ALA A 81 1.10 1.77 -7.66
N SER A 82 0.15 2.44 -8.34
CA SER A 82 -0.81 3.35 -7.70
C SER A 82 -1.68 2.61 -6.70
N ARG A 83 -2.24 1.47 -7.12
CA ARG A 83 -2.95 0.55 -6.23
C ARG A 83 -2.10 0.13 -5.04
N SER A 84 -0.81 -0.08 -5.25
CA SER A 84 0.08 -0.55 -4.18
C SER A 84 0.32 0.53 -3.13
N VAL A 85 0.44 1.79 -3.55
CA VAL A 85 0.51 2.93 -2.61
C VAL A 85 -0.77 3.02 -1.78
N ASP A 86 -1.94 2.93 -2.41
CA ASP A 86 -3.23 2.97 -1.71
C ASP A 86 -3.32 1.86 -0.66
N LYS A 87 -3.00 0.62 -1.04
CA LYS A 87 -3.06 -0.53 -0.14
C LYS A 87 -2.04 -0.47 0.99
N LEU A 88 -0.81 -0.06 0.72
CA LEU A 88 0.23 0.06 1.76
C LEU A 88 -0.08 1.18 2.75
N SER A 89 -0.60 2.32 2.28
CA SER A 89 -1.07 3.39 3.17
C SER A 89 -2.18 2.89 4.09
N GLU A 90 -3.11 2.11 3.54
CA GLU A 90 -4.21 1.56 4.32
C GLU A 90 -3.77 0.47 5.30
N LEU A 91 -2.80 -0.36 4.91
CA LEU A 91 -2.16 -1.32 5.82
C LEU A 91 -1.43 -0.61 6.97
N ALA A 92 -0.72 0.50 6.70
CA ALA A 92 -0.07 1.27 7.76
C ALA A 92 -1.10 1.82 8.77
N TRP A 93 -2.23 2.34 8.28
CA TRP A 93 -3.32 2.79 9.13
C TRP A 93 -3.92 1.65 9.97
N LEU A 94 -4.19 0.51 9.35
CA LEU A 94 -4.71 -0.70 10.00
C LEU A 94 -3.79 -1.21 11.11
N LEU A 95 -2.47 -1.09 10.89
CA LEU A 95 -1.42 -1.45 11.84
C LEU A 95 -1.21 -0.40 12.95
N GLY A 96 -2.03 0.66 12.98
CA GLY A 96 -1.98 1.73 13.99
C GLY A 96 -0.79 2.69 13.81
N ARG A 97 -0.29 2.84 12.57
CA ARG A 97 0.87 3.67 12.23
C ARG A 97 0.48 4.90 11.42
N ASP A 98 -0.28 5.80 12.04
CA ASP A 98 -0.66 7.08 11.41
C ASP A 98 0.55 7.95 11.04
N ASP A 99 1.65 7.81 11.79
CA ASP A 99 2.92 8.46 11.47
C ASP A 99 3.47 8.03 10.10
N ILE A 100 3.31 6.76 9.75
CA ILE A 100 3.71 6.23 8.45
C ILE A 100 2.75 6.70 7.37
N VAL A 101 1.44 6.70 7.62
CA VAL A 101 0.45 7.25 6.67
C VAL A 101 0.81 8.70 6.31
N ALA A 102 1.07 9.53 7.32
CA ALA A 102 1.49 10.92 7.10
C ALA A 102 2.81 11.02 6.33
N ALA A 103 3.80 10.17 6.63
CA ALA A 103 5.07 10.13 5.91
C ALA A 103 4.89 9.70 4.44
N MET A 104 3.97 8.77 4.16
CA MET A 104 3.62 8.38 2.80
C MET A 104 2.90 9.50 2.05
N ASP A 105 2.07 10.31 2.72
CA ASP A 105 1.33 11.41 2.08
C ASP A 105 2.19 12.65 1.80
N HIS A 106 3.28 12.85 2.54
CA HIS A 106 4.19 13.97 2.39
C HIS A 106 4.78 14.13 0.96
N PRO A 107 5.40 13.11 0.34
CA PRO A 107 5.84 13.22 -1.04
C PRO A 107 4.66 13.21 -2.02
N GLY A 108 4.85 13.83 -3.19
CA GLY A 108 3.95 13.65 -4.34
C GLY A 108 3.98 12.21 -4.88
N TYR A 109 3.48 12.00 -6.10
CA TYR A 109 3.51 10.69 -6.76
C TYR A 109 4.55 10.62 -7.92
N PRO A 110 5.84 10.94 -7.72
CA PRO A 110 6.83 10.76 -8.78
C PRO A 110 7.23 9.28 -8.87
N MET A 111 7.82 8.89 -10.00
CA MET A 111 8.50 7.60 -10.17
C MET A 111 7.68 6.40 -9.67
N TYR A 112 6.43 6.32 -10.15
CA TYR A 112 5.51 5.23 -9.81
C TYR A 112 5.23 5.09 -8.30
N GLY A 113 5.37 6.18 -7.53
CA GLY A 113 5.12 6.17 -6.09
C GLY A 113 6.29 5.62 -5.26
N ALA A 114 7.47 5.43 -5.84
CA ALA A 114 8.64 4.89 -5.13
C ALA A 114 8.96 5.62 -3.82
N PRO A 115 8.93 6.97 -3.73
CA PRO A 115 9.19 7.65 -2.45
C PRO A 115 8.14 7.33 -1.39
N LYS A 116 6.87 7.17 -1.78
CA LYS A 116 5.77 6.80 -0.85
C LYS A 116 5.98 5.39 -0.30
N VAL A 117 6.31 4.43 -1.17
CA VAL A 117 6.56 3.04 -0.75
C VAL A 117 7.85 2.94 0.10
N LYS A 118 8.87 3.75 -0.17
CA LYS A 118 10.04 3.85 0.71
C LYS A 118 9.67 4.37 2.10
N ALA A 119 8.85 5.42 2.20
CA ALA A 119 8.40 5.95 3.48
C ALA A 119 7.66 4.89 4.32
N PHE A 120 6.87 4.03 3.67
CA PHE A 120 6.26 2.87 4.31
C PHE A 120 7.31 1.93 4.91
N ALA A 121 8.28 1.50 4.09
CA ALA A 121 9.32 0.56 4.53
C ALA A 121 10.19 1.14 5.65
N ASP A 122 10.64 2.38 5.50
CA ASP A 122 11.45 3.10 6.50
C ASP A 122 10.72 3.21 7.84
N GLY A 123 9.43 3.54 7.83
CA GLY A 123 8.63 3.71 9.03
C GLY A 123 8.47 2.43 9.86
N PHE A 124 8.57 1.26 9.21
CA PHE A 124 8.59 -0.04 9.87
C PHE A 124 10.01 -0.59 10.08
N ALA A 125 11.05 0.12 9.65
CA ALA A 125 12.43 -0.38 9.57
C ALA A 125 12.52 -1.72 8.82
N TRP A 126 11.74 -1.87 7.74
CA TRP A 126 11.75 -3.05 6.89
C TRP A 126 12.70 -2.89 5.71
N PRO A 127 13.28 -3.98 5.20
CA PRO A 127 14.12 -3.95 4.01
C PRO A 127 13.40 -3.32 2.82
N PHE A 128 14.09 -2.43 2.12
CA PHE A 128 13.60 -1.82 0.88
C PHE A 128 14.54 -2.05 -0.30
N LEU A 129 15.85 -1.93 -0.07
CA LEU A 129 16.89 -2.16 -1.08
C LEU A 129 17.71 -3.42 -0.81
N ASP A 130 17.61 -4.00 0.39
CA ASP A 130 18.58 -5.00 0.86
C ASP A 130 18.47 -6.33 0.10
N ASP A 131 17.28 -6.64 -0.39
CA ASP A 131 16.98 -7.86 -1.15
C ASP A 131 17.18 -7.68 -2.67
N LEU A 132 17.66 -6.51 -3.13
CA LEU A 132 17.90 -6.20 -4.54
C LEU A 132 19.39 -6.16 -4.87
N ASP A 133 19.74 -6.53 -6.09
CA ASP A 133 21.10 -6.47 -6.62
C ASP A 133 21.20 -5.65 -7.91
N GLY A 134 22.44 -5.41 -8.33
CA GLY A 134 22.78 -4.82 -9.63
C GLY A 134 21.99 -3.56 -10.00
N ASP A 135 21.46 -3.59 -11.22
CA ASP A 135 20.77 -2.46 -11.85
C ASP A 135 19.43 -2.13 -11.18
N ASP A 136 18.70 -3.14 -10.68
CA ASP A 136 17.41 -2.94 -10.02
C ASP A 136 17.56 -2.16 -8.72
N ARG A 137 18.61 -2.46 -7.94
CA ARG A 137 18.93 -1.70 -6.72
C ARG A 137 19.26 -0.23 -7.04
N LEU A 138 20.07 0.00 -8.08
CA LEU A 138 20.45 1.35 -8.50
C LEU A 138 19.25 2.14 -9.02
N ALA A 139 18.43 1.52 -9.87
CA ALA A 139 17.22 2.12 -10.42
C ALA A 139 16.25 2.50 -9.29
N LEU A 140 15.95 1.59 -8.37
CA LEU A 140 15.03 1.87 -7.27
C LEU A 140 15.55 2.96 -6.34
N ALA A 141 16.85 2.96 -6.01
CA ALA A 141 17.45 4.01 -5.19
C ALA A 141 17.23 5.41 -5.81
N ARG A 142 17.46 5.56 -7.12
CA ARG A 142 17.20 6.80 -7.85
C ARG A 142 15.73 7.19 -7.82
N MET A 143 14.84 6.23 -8.10
CA MET A 143 13.39 6.47 -8.10
C MET A 143 12.88 6.95 -6.75
N THR A 144 13.44 6.46 -5.64
CA THR A 144 13.06 6.92 -4.31
C THR A 144 13.50 8.35 -3.99
N GLU A 145 14.52 8.86 -4.69
CA GLU A 145 14.93 10.27 -4.65
C GLU A 145 14.13 11.13 -5.64
N GLY A 146 13.13 10.55 -6.31
CA GLY A 146 12.35 11.22 -7.35
C GLY A 146 13.10 11.38 -8.67
N GLN A 147 14.23 10.70 -8.87
CA GLN A 147 14.99 10.72 -10.11
C GLN A 147 14.55 9.61 -11.06
N GLN A 148 14.76 9.82 -12.37
CA GLN A 148 14.58 8.75 -13.34
C GLN A 148 15.43 7.53 -13.00
N CYS A 149 14.84 6.36 -13.18
CA CYS A 149 15.45 5.05 -12.98
C CYS A 149 16.75 4.86 -13.76
N ASP A 150 16.84 5.38 -14.99
CA ASP A 150 18.05 5.41 -15.81
C ASP A 150 18.42 6.87 -16.15
N PRO A 151 19.63 7.35 -15.79
CA PRO A 151 20.08 8.71 -16.13
C PRO A 151 20.24 8.97 -17.63
N GLN A 152 20.34 7.94 -18.47
CA GLN A 152 20.39 8.06 -19.93
C GLN A 152 19.00 8.13 -20.58
N GLY A 153 17.94 8.04 -19.75
CA GLY A 153 16.55 8.01 -20.16
C GLY A 153 15.98 6.59 -20.13
N CYS A 154 14.72 6.49 -19.71
CA CYS A 154 14.04 5.21 -19.58
C CYS A 154 13.02 4.99 -20.71
N GLU A 155 13.28 3.99 -21.56
CA GLU A 155 12.33 3.57 -22.62
C GLU A 155 10.99 3.05 -22.07
N ARG A 156 10.96 2.63 -20.79
CA ARG A 156 9.75 2.17 -20.10
C ARG A 156 8.91 3.30 -19.50
N GLY A 157 9.40 4.54 -19.56
CA GLY A 157 8.62 5.74 -19.25
C GLY A 157 8.68 6.23 -17.80
N CYS A 158 9.85 6.24 -17.16
CA CYS A 158 10.05 7.06 -15.95
C CYS A 158 9.79 8.53 -16.30
N ALA A 159 8.60 9.04 -15.97
CA ALA A 159 8.21 10.43 -16.24
C ALA A 159 9.03 11.40 -15.38
N ASP A 160 9.40 12.55 -15.97
CA ASP A 160 10.02 13.69 -15.28
C ASP A 160 9.10 14.29 -14.20
#